data_AF-A0A4R9J7M2-F1
#
_entry.id   AF-A0A4R9J7M2-F1
#
_cell.length_a   1.000
_cell.length_b   1.000
_cell.length_c   1.000
_cell.angle_alpha   90.00
_cell.angle_beta   90.00
_cell.angle_gamma   90.00
#
_symmetry.space_group_name_H-M   'P 1'
#
loop_
_entity.id
_entity.type
_entity.pdbx_description
1 polymer ?
#
loop_
_entity_poly.entity_id
_entity_poly.type
_entity_poly.pdbx_seq_one_letter_code
_entity_poly.pdbx_strand_id
1 'polypeptide(L)'
;MPYLIPIIFVLLYLLVRKVWFHLRKIRTVAGIEKISLCVFQPDLFLPEVRVLYKYYFQGGVYFGSGYMLLTDFLDQEEYEIYRNLDGLPVLETGDFQIVSEERIEHFLSIRYPSIIVFIDPVEPFHSLIDCLNTKSMGVPT
;
A
#
# COMPACT_ATOMS: atom_id res chain seq x y z
N MET A 1 34.21 -31.12 -11.36
CA MET A 1 33.38 -30.96 -12.57
C MET A 1 32.00 -31.63 -12.50
N PRO A 2 31.75 -32.82 -11.91
CA PRO A 2 30.40 -33.43 -11.94
C PRO A 2 29.36 -32.73 -11.05
N TYR A 3 29.80 -31.97 -10.05
CA TYR A 3 28.90 -31.21 -9.16
C TYR A 3 28.40 -29.88 -9.77
N LEU A 4 29.01 -29.40 -10.85
CA LEU A 4 28.64 -28.12 -11.48
C LEU A 4 27.33 -28.22 -12.27
N ILE A 5 27.13 -29.34 -12.95
CA ILE A 5 25.91 -29.62 -13.74
C ILE A 5 24.65 -29.57 -12.87
N PRO A 6 24.54 -30.32 -11.74
CA PRO A 6 23.34 -30.26 -10.91
C PRO A 6 23.12 -28.87 -10.29
N ILE A 7 24.18 -28.13 -9.94
CA ILE A 7 24.06 -26.75 -9.43
C ILE A 7 23.44 -25.83 -10.49
N ILE A 8 23.88 -25.93 -11.75
CA ILE A 8 23.32 -25.13 -12.86
C ILE A 8 21.84 -25.46 -13.08
N PHE A 9 21.45 -26.75 -13.03
CA PHE A 9 20.05 -27.14 -13.14
C PHE A 9 19.19 -26.57 -12.01
N VAL A 10 19.67 -26.60 -10.77
CA VAL A 10 18.95 -26.03 -9.62
C VAL A 10 18.79 -24.51 -9.78
N LEU A 11 19.86 -23.80 -10.17
CA LEU A 11 19.80 -22.35 -10.40
C LEU A 11 18.83 -21.99 -11.52
N LEU A 12 18.86 -22.72 -12.63
CA LEU A 12 17.96 -22.50 -13.77
C LEU A 12 16.50 -22.75 -13.35
N TYR A 13 16.23 -23.84 -12.62
CA TYR A 13 14.90 -24.14 -12.12
C TYR A 13 14.36 -23.03 -11.21
N LEU A 14 15.17 -22.56 -10.25
CA LEU A 14 14.78 -21.46 -9.36
C LEU A 14 14.50 -20.16 -10.13
N LEU A 15 15.31 -19.87 -11.16
CA LEU A 15 15.12 -18.69 -12.00
C LEU A 15 13.83 -18.76 -12.81
N VAL A 16 13.58 -19.88 -13.50
CA VAL A 16 12.34 -20.10 -14.27
C VAL A 16 11.12 -20.00 -13.35
N ARG A 17 11.19 -20.64 -12.17
CA ARG A 17 10.13 -20.57 -11.17
C ARG A 17 9.86 -19.13 -10.71
N LYS A 18 10.91 -18.35 -10.43
CA LYS A 18 10.77 -16.94 -10.02
C LYS A 18 10.15 -16.08 -11.12
N VAL A 19 10.60 -16.25 -12.37
CA VAL A 19 10.04 -15.51 -13.52
C VAL A 19 8.57 -15.86 -13.73
N TRP A 20 8.22 -17.15 -13.69
CA TRP A 20 6.84 -17.61 -13.82
C TRP A 20 5.94 -17.04 -12.71
N PHE A 21 6.40 -17.00 -11.46
CA PHE A 21 5.67 -16.36 -10.35
C PHE A 21 5.45 -14.87 -10.55
N HIS A 22 6.38 -14.14 -11.17
CA HIS A 22 6.17 -12.72 -11.48
C HIS A 22 5.19 -12.53 -12.64
N LEU A 23 5.32 -13.32 -13.71
CA LEU A 23 4.49 -13.18 -14.91
C LEU A 23 3.02 -13.54 -14.68
N ARG A 24 2.71 -14.42 -13.71
CA ARG A 24 1.33 -14.83 -13.42
C ARG A 24 0.53 -13.81 -12.60
N LYS A 25 1.19 -12.82 -11.99
CA LYS A 25 0.51 -11.85 -11.13
C LYS A 25 -0.42 -10.98 -11.96
N ILE A 26 -1.64 -10.82 -11.49
CA ILE A 26 -2.66 -10.00 -12.14
C ILE A 26 -2.72 -8.67 -11.41
N ARG A 27 -2.64 -7.58 -12.17
CA ARG A 27 -2.83 -6.22 -11.66
C ARG A 27 -4.32 -5.91 -11.59
N THR A 28 -4.79 -5.40 -10.46
CA THR A 28 -6.16 -4.89 -10.33
C THR A 28 -6.21 -3.64 -9.44
N VAL A 29 -7.38 -3.00 -9.41
CA VAL A 29 -7.68 -1.87 -8.53
C VAL A 29 -8.37 -2.38 -7.27
N ALA A 30 -7.91 -1.92 -6.11
CA ALA A 30 -8.50 -2.17 -4.80
C ALA A 30 -8.99 -0.85 -4.19
N GLY A 31 -10.16 -0.86 -3.57
CA GLY A 31 -10.64 0.28 -2.79
C GLY A 31 -9.91 0.35 -1.44
N ILE A 32 -9.56 1.55 -1.00
CA ILE A 32 -9.03 1.77 0.36
C ILE A 32 -10.21 1.75 1.33
N GLU A 33 -10.12 0.92 2.36
CA GLU A 33 -11.13 0.81 3.42
C GLU A 33 -10.72 1.59 4.68
N LYS A 34 -9.40 1.66 4.96
CA LYS A 34 -8.85 2.37 6.12
C LYS A 34 -7.37 2.70 5.91
N ILE A 35 -6.95 3.87 6.41
CA ILE A 35 -5.55 4.29 6.50
C ILE A 35 -5.22 4.50 7.97
N SER A 36 -4.05 4.03 8.43
CA SER A 36 -3.62 4.21 9.82
C SER A 36 -2.19 4.69 9.89
N LEU A 37 -1.97 5.75 10.67
CA LEU A 37 -0.63 6.28 10.92
C LEU A 37 0.16 5.27 11.75
N CYS A 38 1.41 5.01 11.35
CA CYS A 38 2.27 4.11 12.10
C CYS A 38 3.10 4.93 13.11
N VAL A 39 2.89 4.66 14.39
CA VAL A 39 3.52 5.39 15.50
C VAL A 39 4.28 4.44 16.39
N PHE A 40 5.58 4.70 16.59
CA PHE A 40 6.38 4.11 17.64
C PHE A 40 6.41 5.04 18.84
N GLN A 41 5.98 4.55 20.00
CA GLN A 41 6.05 5.31 21.24
C GLN A 41 7.51 5.55 21.67
N PRO A 42 7.85 6.72 22.25
CA PRO A 42 6.92 7.75 22.71
C PRO A 42 6.39 8.69 21.61
N ASP A 43 7.19 9.08 20.61
CA ASP A 43 6.80 10.16 19.66
C ASP A 43 7.33 9.99 18.22
N LEU A 44 7.73 8.78 17.82
CA LEU A 44 8.25 8.56 16.47
C LEU A 44 7.12 8.19 15.51
N PHE A 45 6.76 9.13 14.63
CA PHE A 45 5.91 8.82 13.49
C PHE A 45 6.73 8.26 12.34
N LEU A 46 6.30 7.13 11.80
CA LEU A 46 6.91 6.58 10.60
C LEU A 46 6.45 7.35 9.37
N PRO A 47 7.29 7.44 8.34
CA PRO A 47 6.88 7.96 7.04
C PRO A 47 5.88 7.03 6.34
N GLU A 48 5.74 5.78 6.81
CA GLU A 48 4.83 4.79 6.25
C GLU A 48 3.48 4.81 6.96
N VAL A 49 2.41 4.71 6.17
CA VAL A 49 1.04 4.47 6.66
C VAL A 49 0.60 3.07 6.30
N ARG A 50 -0.15 2.46 7.22
CA ARG A 50 -0.78 1.16 6.97
C ARG A 50 -2.07 1.39 6.19
N VAL A 51 -2.21 0.71 5.06
CA VAL A 51 -3.38 0.78 4.20
C VAL A 51 -4.10 -0.56 4.24
N LEU A 52 -5.37 -0.54 4.64
CA LEU A 52 -6.31 -1.65 4.56
C LEU A 52 -7.15 -1.47 3.31
N TYR A 53 -7.24 -2.50 2.49
CA TYR A 53 -7.88 -2.42 1.18
C TYR A 53 -8.72 -3.65 0.86
N LYS A 54 -9.67 -3.46 -0.04
CA LYS A 54 -10.61 -4.47 -0.53
C LYS A 54 -10.58 -4.54 -2.04
N TYR A 55 -10.62 -5.75 -2.59
CA TYR A 55 -10.70 -5.97 -4.04
C TYR A 55 -11.58 -7.16 -4.39
N TYR A 56 -12.03 -7.17 -5.64
CA TYR A 56 -12.83 -8.23 -6.22
C TYR A 56 -11.99 -9.05 -7.21
N PHE A 57 -12.02 -10.37 -7.08
CA PHE A 57 -11.29 -11.27 -7.96
C PHE A 57 -12.05 -12.58 -8.16
N GLN A 58 -12.24 -13.01 -9.42
CA GLN A 58 -12.92 -14.27 -9.77
C GLN A 58 -14.28 -14.49 -9.07
N GLY A 59 -15.05 -13.42 -8.83
CA GLY A 59 -16.35 -13.48 -8.15
C GLY A 59 -16.28 -13.52 -6.62
N GLY A 60 -15.08 -13.51 -6.03
CA GLY A 60 -14.86 -13.37 -4.59
C GLY A 60 -14.52 -11.94 -4.17
N VAL A 61 -14.68 -11.67 -2.87
CA VAL A 61 -14.26 -10.44 -2.20
C VAL A 61 -13.12 -10.77 -1.27
N TYR A 62 -12.03 -10.01 -1.38
CA TYR A 62 -10.84 -10.23 -0.59
C TYR A 62 -10.39 -8.93 0.05
N PHE A 63 -9.71 -9.07 1.18
CA PHE A 63 -9.17 -7.97 1.96
C PHE A 63 -7.67 -8.19 2.13
N GLY A 64 -6.92 -7.09 2.14
CA GLY A 64 -5.50 -7.11 2.40
C GLY A 64 -5.07 -5.90 3.21
N SER A 65 -3.84 -5.95 3.69
CA SER A 65 -3.18 -4.79 4.25
C SER A 65 -1.76 -4.68 3.73
N GLY A 66 -1.28 -3.46 3.57
CA GLY A 66 0.11 -3.17 3.22
C GLY A 66 0.52 -1.82 3.76
N TYR A 67 1.71 -1.38 3.35
CA TYR A 67 2.29 -0.11 3.76
C TYR A 67 2.58 0.73 2.53
N MET A 68 2.37 2.04 2.65
CA MET A 68 2.69 3.03 1.63
C MET A 68 3.30 4.25 2.29
N LEU A 69 4.09 5.02 1.54
CA LEU A 69 4.65 6.26 2.08
C LEU A 69 3.54 7.31 2.19
N LEU A 70 3.53 8.05 3.29
CA LEU A 70 2.59 9.15 3.49
C LEU A 70 2.76 10.23 2.41
N THR A 71 3.99 10.48 1.96
CA THR A 71 4.29 11.40 0.85
C THR A 71 3.54 11.08 -0.43
N ASP A 72 3.26 9.79 -0.68
CA ASP A 72 2.52 9.38 -1.87
C ASP A 72 1.08 9.93 -1.84
N PHE A 73 0.50 10.06 -0.63
CA PHE A 73 -0.82 10.65 -0.41
C PHE A 73 -0.81 12.18 -0.30
N LEU A 74 0.36 12.80 -0.33
CA LEU A 74 0.50 14.25 -0.20
C LEU A 74 1.03 14.86 -1.50
N ASP A 75 0.94 14.14 -2.63
CA ASP A 75 1.47 14.59 -3.92
C ASP A 75 2.94 15.07 -3.85
N GLN A 76 3.74 14.47 -2.95
CA GLN A 76 5.13 14.84 -2.67
C GLN A 76 5.33 16.24 -2.07
N GLU A 77 4.28 16.82 -1.46
CA GLU A 77 4.38 18.05 -0.67
C GLU A 77 5.22 17.83 0.60
N GLU A 78 5.93 18.88 1.04
CA GLU A 78 6.58 18.87 2.35
C GLU A 78 5.51 18.76 3.44
N TYR A 79 5.81 17.94 4.45
CA TYR A 79 4.89 17.69 5.55
C TYR A 79 5.64 17.55 6.86
N GLU A 80 4.98 17.94 7.94
CA GLU A 80 5.41 17.68 9.31
C GLU A 80 4.33 16.87 10.02
N ILE A 81 4.76 15.85 10.77
CA ILE A 81 3.88 15.12 11.68
C ILE A 81 4.48 15.16 13.07
N TYR A 82 3.66 15.54 14.04
CA TYR A 82 4.03 15.62 15.44
C TYR A 82 2.83 15.41 16.36
N ARG A 83 3.06 15.32 17.68
CA ARG A 83 2.00 15.36 18.69
C ARG A 83 1.84 16.77 19.24
N ASN A 84 0.61 17.27 19.31
CA ASN A 84 0.33 18.53 19.99
C ASN A 84 0.43 18.38 21.52
N LEU A 85 0.22 19.49 22.25
CA LEU A 85 0.23 19.52 23.72
C LEU A 85 -0.84 18.60 24.36
N ASP A 86 -1.92 18.30 23.63
CA ASP A 86 -2.98 17.37 24.05
C ASP A 86 -2.65 15.90 23.74
N GLY A 87 -1.47 15.63 23.16
CA GLY A 87 -1.04 14.29 22.75
C GLY A 87 -1.65 13.78 21.45
N LEU A 88 -2.41 14.60 20.73
CA LEU A 88 -3.06 14.26 19.46
C LEU A 88 -2.07 14.38 18.30
N PRO A 89 -2.13 13.47 17.30
CA PRO A 89 -1.33 13.61 16.10
C PRO A 89 -1.82 14.81 15.29
N VAL A 90 -0.87 15.57 14.76
CA VAL A 90 -1.08 16.69 13.86
C VAL A 90 -0.28 16.43 12.60
N LEU A 91 -0.94 16.57 11.45
CA LEU A 91 -0.32 16.59 10.12
C LEU A 91 -0.40 18.02 9.60
N GLU A 92 0.76 18.61 9.34
CA GLU A 92 0.91 19.89 8.66
C GLU A 92 1.43 19.65 7.25
N THR A 93 0.78 20.24 6.26
CA THR A 93 1.19 20.18 4.86
C THR A 93 0.80 21.47 4.18
N GLY A 94 1.79 22.22 3.69
CA GLY A 94 1.58 23.57 3.15
C GLY A 94 0.77 24.46 4.09
N ASP A 95 -0.43 24.86 3.65
CA ASP A 95 -1.35 25.74 4.38
C ASP A 95 -2.37 24.99 5.27
N PHE A 96 -2.37 23.66 5.27
CA PHE A 96 -3.33 22.84 6.00
C PHE A 96 -2.72 22.25 7.27
N GLN A 97 -3.46 22.41 8.38
CA GLN A 97 -3.17 21.73 9.64
C GLN A 97 -4.35 20.82 10.00
N ILE A 98 -4.08 19.52 10.07
CA ILE A 98 -5.10 18.50 10.33
C ILE A 98 -4.79 17.84 11.66
N VAL A 99 -5.71 17.98 12.61
CA VAL A 99 -5.56 17.48 13.98
C VAL A 99 -6.44 16.25 14.20
N SER A 100 -5.92 15.24 14.90
CA SER A 100 -6.52 13.92 15.18
C SER A 100 -6.30 12.89 14.06
N GLU A 101 -6.06 11.64 14.48
CA GLU A 101 -5.83 10.49 13.60
C GLU A 101 -7.02 10.26 12.67
N GLU A 102 -8.24 10.39 13.20
CA GLU A 102 -9.49 10.20 12.43
C GLU A 102 -9.64 11.22 11.31
N ARG A 103 -9.25 12.48 11.55
CA ARG A 103 -9.31 13.54 10.54
C ARG A 103 -8.22 13.37 9.48
N ILE A 104 -7.03 12.93 9.90
CA ILE A 104 -5.93 12.62 8.99
C ILE A 104 -6.33 11.44 8.09
N GLU A 105 -6.84 10.35 8.66
CA GLU A 105 -7.37 9.20 7.91
C GLU A 105 -8.41 9.65 6.87
N HIS A 106 -9.40 10.44 7.30
CA HIS A 106 -10.46 10.92 6.43
C HIS A 106 -9.94 11.83 5.31
N PHE A 107 -9.00 12.73 5.62
CA PHE A 107 -8.37 13.59 4.63
C PHE A 107 -7.64 12.78 3.54
N LEU A 108 -6.81 11.82 3.94
CA LEU A 108 -6.04 10.98 3.01
C LEU A 108 -6.97 10.10 2.16
N SER A 109 -8.02 9.53 2.76
CA SER A 109 -8.96 8.63 2.09
C SER A 109 -9.86 9.34 1.05
N ILE A 110 -10.17 10.63 1.27
CA ILE A 110 -10.89 11.44 0.27
C ILE A 110 -10.03 11.70 -0.96
N ARG A 111 -8.74 12.00 -0.76
CA ARG A 111 -7.84 12.35 -1.86
C ARG A 111 -7.49 11.13 -2.70
N TYR A 112 -7.35 9.94 -2.08
CA TYR A 112 -7.05 8.69 -2.77
C TYR A 112 -8.02 7.59 -2.32
N PRO A 113 -9.07 7.30 -3.11
CA PRO A 113 -10.03 6.26 -2.76
C PRO A 113 -9.59 4.83 -3.14
N SER A 114 -8.53 4.67 -3.94
CA SER A 114 -8.10 3.36 -4.43
C SER A 114 -6.59 3.24 -4.63
N ILE A 115 -6.14 1.99 -4.66
CA ILE A 115 -4.76 1.59 -4.89
C ILE A 115 -4.69 0.49 -5.95
N ILE A 116 -3.48 0.28 -6.46
CA ILE A 116 -3.18 -0.80 -7.39
C ILE A 116 -2.56 -1.95 -6.60
N VAL A 117 -3.10 -3.14 -6.80
CA VAL A 117 -2.62 -4.36 -6.17
C VAL A 117 -2.28 -5.43 -7.20
N PHE A 118 -1.24 -6.20 -6.92
CA PHE A 118 -0.89 -7.41 -7.65
C PHE A 118 -1.40 -8.63 -6.90
N ILE A 119 -2.24 -9.41 -7.57
CA ILE A 119 -2.84 -10.63 -7.05
C ILE A 119 -2.12 -11.82 -7.64
N ASP A 120 -1.78 -12.77 -6.80
CA ASP A 120 -1.43 -14.11 -7.26
C ASP A 120 -2.71 -14.93 -7.45
N PRO A 121 -3.05 -15.41 -8.66
CA PRO A 121 -4.28 -16.16 -8.89
C PRO A 121 -4.42 -17.44 -8.06
N VAL A 122 -3.30 -18.01 -7.60
CA VAL A 122 -3.27 -19.22 -6.76
C VAL A 122 -3.47 -18.89 -5.29
N GLU A 123 -2.96 -17.74 -4.84
CA GLU A 123 -3.03 -17.28 -3.46
C GLU A 123 -3.59 -15.85 -3.43
N PRO A 124 -4.88 -15.66 -3.78
CA PRO A 124 -5.43 -14.32 -3.98
C PRO A 124 -5.28 -13.47 -2.72
N PHE A 125 -5.51 -14.06 -1.55
CA PHE A 125 -5.38 -13.42 -0.23
C PHE A 125 -4.00 -12.84 0.11
N HIS A 126 -2.95 -13.14 -0.66
CA HIS A 126 -1.61 -12.57 -0.53
C HIS A 126 -1.33 -11.49 -1.59
N SER A 127 -2.28 -10.59 -1.81
CA SER A 127 -2.10 -9.45 -2.70
C SER A 127 -1.05 -8.47 -2.17
N LEU A 128 -0.30 -7.86 -3.08
CA LEU A 128 0.72 -6.85 -2.76
C LEU A 128 0.28 -5.49 -3.30
N ILE A 129 0.41 -4.45 -2.46
CA ILE A 129 0.21 -3.06 -2.88
C ILE A 129 1.39 -2.63 -3.75
N ASP A 130 1.09 -1.90 -4.82
CA ASP A 130 2.07 -1.34 -5.74
C ASP A 130 2.14 0.19 -5.63
N CYS A 131 1.00 0.86 -5.87
CA CYS A 131 0.94 2.32 -5.92
C CYS A 131 -0.48 2.84 -5.69
N LEU A 132 -0.61 4.16 -5.47
CA LEU A 132 -1.90 4.84 -5.38
C LEU A 132 -2.53 4.98 -6.76
N ASN A 133 -3.84 4.86 -6.83
CA ASN A 133 -4.59 5.13 -8.04
C ASN A 133 -5.39 6.43 -7.89
N THR A 134 -4.83 7.52 -8.40
CA THR A 134 -5.46 8.85 -8.43
C THR A 134 -6.69 8.92 -9.34
N LYS A 135 -6.85 7.99 -10.29
CA LYS A 135 -7.97 7.95 -11.26
C LYS A 135 -9.18 7.18 -10.74
N SER A 136 -9.42 7.29 -9.45
CA SER A 136 -10.39 6.48 -8.73
C SER A 136 -11.79 7.06 -8.85
N MET A 137 -12.51 6.63 -9.89
CA MET A 137 -13.93 6.92 -10.18
C MET A 137 -14.24 8.37 -10.58
N GLY A 138 -13.97 8.71 -11.83
CA GLY A 138 -14.90 9.56 -12.55
C GLY A 138 -16.18 8.75 -12.79
N VAL A 139 -17.26 9.06 -12.06
CA VAL A 139 -18.59 8.65 -12.51
C VAL A 139 -18.79 9.32 -13.87
N PRO A 140 -19.02 8.59 -14.97
CA PRO A 140 -19.37 9.23 -16.22
C PRO A 140 -20.69 9.98 -16.00
N THR A 141 -20.64 11.31 -16.10
CA THR A 141 -21.83 12.18 -16.18
C THR A 141 -22.52 12.00 -17.52
#